data_AF-A0A835FH90-F1
#
_entry.id   AF-A0A835FH90-F1
#
_cell.length_a   1.000
_cell.length_b   1.000
_cell.length_c   1.000
_cell.angle_alpha   90.00
_cell.angle_beta   90.00
_cell.angle_gamma   90.00
#
_symmetry.space_group_name_H-M   'P 1'
#
loop_
_entity.id
_entity.type
_entity.pdbx_description
1 polymer ?
#
loop_
_entity_poly.entity_id
_entity_poly.type
_entity_poly.pdbx_seq_one_letter_code
_entity_poly.pdbx_strand_id
1 'polypeptide(L)'
;MSTWRDDPNAIPPWNERPKCHCGFRTWLQVWTDPLPQGKKGCRFFKCPDIDDDFKACTFMQWIDTRPLGRVSLKEEQERRVRQQQICLKGKEDELKRRRAELGQREAALKIQEEQFQAREAQFKREAEE
;
A
#
# COMPACT_ATOMS: atom_id res chain seq x y z
N MET A 1 9.68 -25.71 -17.60
CA MET A 1 8.22 -25.73 -17.79
C MET A 1 7.59 -25.35 -16.46
N SER A 2 6.88 -24.23 -16.38
CA SER A 2 6.17 -23.87 -15.15
C SER A 2 5.05 -24.87 -14.90
N THR A 3 5.00 -25.48 -13.73
CA THR A 3 3.91 -26.39 -13.40
C THR A 3 2.66 -25.57 -13.03
N TRP A 4 1.47 -26.14 -13.15
CA TRP A 4 0.23 -25.45 -12.73
C TRP A 4 0.18 -25.13 -11.23
N ARG A 5 1.13 -25.67 -10.46
CA ARG A 5 1.32 -25.38 -9.03
C ARG A 5 2.03 -24.04 -8.83
N ASP A 6 2.86 -23.63 -9.79
CA ASP A 6 3.65 -22.39 -9.72
C ASP A 6 2.91 -21.21 -10.35
N ASP A 7 2.07 -21.46 -11.36
CA ASP A 7 1.26 -20.44 -12.01
C ASP A 7 -0.17 -20.39 -11.42
N PRO A 8 -0.56 -19.25 -10.82
CA PRO A 8 -1.89 -19.09 -10.23
C PRO A 8 -3.05 -19.11 -11.23
N ASN A 9 -2.78 -18.89 -12.51
CA ASN A 9 -3.79 -18.91 -13.57
C ASN A 9 -3.86 -20.26 -14.31
N ALA A 10 -2.84 -21.10 -14.15
CA ALA A 10 -2.75 -22.38 -14.85
C ALA A 10 -3.71 -23.41 -14.26
N ILE A 11 -4.59 -23.97 -15.09
CA ILE A 11 -5.57 -24.95 -14.65
C ILE A 11 -4.93 -26.34 -14.62
N PRO A 12 -4.96 -27.07 -13.47
CA PRO A 12 -4.48 -28.44 -13.41
C PRO A 12 -5.24 -29.34 -14.41
N PRO A 13 -4.51 -30.12 -15.24
CA PRO A 13 -5.14 -31.07 -16.14
C PRO A 13 -5.84 -32.16 -15.32
N TRP A 14 -6.92 -32.72 -15.86
CA TRP A 14 -7.85 -33.59 -15.12
C TRP A 14 -7.18 -34.84 -14.54
N ASN A 15 -6.22 -35.41 -15.27
CA ASN A 15 -5.45 -36.60 -14.89
C ASN A 15 -4.51 -36.38 -13.69
N GLU A 16 -4.10 -35.14 -13.42
CA GLU A 16 -3.19 -34.78 -12.32
C GLU A 16 -3.93 -34.37 -11.03
N ARG A 17 -5.27 -34.27 -11.08
CA ARG A 17 -6.07 -33.92 -9.91
C ARG A 17 -6.10 -35.06 -8.89
N PRO A 18 -6.03 -34.75 -7.58
CA PRO A 18 -6.07 -35.77 -6.53
C PRO A 18 -7.40 -36.53 -6.55
N LYS A 19 -7.36 -37.75 -6.01
CA LYS A 19 -8.56 -38.51 -5.71
C LYS A 19 -8.99 -38.20 -4.28
N CYS A 20 -10.30 -38.05 -4.06
CA CYS A 20 -10.86 -37.92 -2.73
C CYS A 20 -10.93 -39.30 -2.04
N HIS A 21 -11.45 -39.34 -0.80
CA HIS A 21 -11.64 -40.59 -0.05
C HIS A 21 -12.63 -41.56 -0.73
N CYS A 22 -13.56 -41.05 -1.55
CA CYS A 22 -14.48 -41.88 -2.35
C CYS A 22 -13.83 -42.47 -3.62
N GLY A 23 -12.56 -42.17 -3.90
CA GLY A 23 -11.87 -42.64 -5.11
C GLY A 23 -12.16 -41.84 -6.38
N PHE A 24 -13.12 -40.92 -6.35
CA PHE A 24 -13.40 -39.98 -7.44
C PHE A 24 -12.34 -38.89 -7.57
N ARG A 25 -12.11 -38.41 -8.80
CA ARG A 25 -11.26 -37.26 -9.06
C ARG A 25 -11.97 -35.97 -8.63
N THR A 26 -11.22 -35.10 -7.98
CA THR A 26 -11.76 -33.88 -7.36
C THR A 26 -12.04 -32.77 -8.36
N TRP A 27 -13.05 -31.96 -8.08
CA TRP A 27 -13.34 -30.73 -8.81
C TRP A 27 -12.45 -29.58 -8.37
N LEU A 28 -12.11 -28.72 -9.32
CA LEU A 28 -11.39 -27.48 -9.09
C LEU A 28 -12.40 -26.37 -8.83
N GLN A 29 -12.27 -25.65 -7.72
CA GLN A 29 -13.13 -24.54 -7.38
C GLN A 29 -12.30 -23.33 -6.91
N VAL A 30 -12.84 -22.14 -7.09
CA VAL A 30 -12.27 -20.87 -6.62
C VAL A 30 -13.05 -20.42 -5.39
N TRP A 31 -12.34 -20.06 -4.33
CA TRP A 31 -12.94 -19.55 -3.11
C TRP A 31 -13.43 -18.12 -3.31
N THR A 32 -14.75 -17.94 -3.26
CA THR A 32 -15.38 -16.63 -3.46
C THR A 32 -15.71 -15.92 -2.15
N ASP A 33 -15.76 -16.67 -1.04
CA ASP A 33 -16.23 -16.13 0.22
C ASP A 33 -15.23 -15.13 0.81
N PRO A 34 -15.73 -14.09 1.51
CA PRO A 34 -14.88 -13.05 2.08
C PRO A 34 -14.04 -13.54 3.26
N LEU A 35 -14.41 -14.67 3.85
CA LEU A 35 -13.71 -15.31 4.97
C LEU A 35 -13.28 -16.72 4.57
N PRO A 36 -12.10 -17.21 5.01
CA PRO A 36 -11.08 -16.49 5.77
C PRO A 36 -10.36 -15.41 4.92
N GLN A 37 -10.01 -14.30 5.55
CA GLN A 37 -9.41 -13.14 4.86
C GLN A 37 -8.09 -13.56 4.19
N GLY A 38 -7.92 -13.18 2.92
CA GLY A 38 -6.74 -13.57 2.13
C GLY A 38 -6.86 -14.92 1.40
N LYS A 39 -8.00 -15.63 1.50
CA LYS A 39 -8.32 -16.78 0.62
C LYS A 39 -9.24 -16.46 -0.55
N LYS A 40 -9.83 -15.27 -0.61
CA LYS A 40 -10.64 -14.87 -1.76
C LYS A 40 -9.82 -14.97 -3.06
N GLY A 41 -10.34 -15.72 -4.03
CA GLY A 41 -9.68 -16.02 -5.29
C GLY A 41 -8.69 -17.19 -5.24
N CYS A 42 -8.44 -17.80 -4.08
CA CYS A 42 -7.61 -19.00 -3.99
C CYS A 42 -8.35 -20.22 -4.51
N ARG A 43 -7.62 -21.11 -5.15
CA ARG A 43 -8.12 -22.34 -5.76
C ARG A 43 -7.95 -23.52 -4.82
N PHE A 44 -8.93 -24.41 -4.84
CA PHE A 44 -8.92 -25.65 -4.06
C PHE A 44 -9.58 -26.79 -4.82
N PHE A 45 -9.23 -28.00 -4.43
CA PHE A 45 -9.89 -29.23 -4.84
C PHE A 45 -10.99 -29.59 -3.85
N LYS A 46 -12.17 -29.95 -4.37
CA LYS A 46 -13.31 -30.44 -3.60
C LYS A 46 -13.79 -31.78 -4.15
N CYS A 47 -14.30 -32.66 -3.30
CA CYS A 47 -15.06 -33.81 -3.77
C CYS A 47 -16.27 -33.36 -4.61
N PRO A 48 -16.58 -34.01 -5.74
CA PRO A 48 -17.79 -33.71 -6.52
C PRO A 48 -19.10 -34.06 -5.81
N ASP A 49 -19.03 -34.72 -4.65
CA ASP A 49 -20.17 -35.01 -3.75
C ASP A 49 -21.41 -35.56 -4.47
N ILE A 50 -21.24 -36.72 -5.11
CA ILE A 50 -22.26 -37.39 -5.93
C ILE A 50 -22.92 -38.53 -5.13
N ASP A 51 -23.34 -38.30 -3.88
CA ASP A 51 -24.10 -39.33 -3.16
C ASP A 51 -25.30 -38.77 -2.40
N ASP A 52 -26.47 -39.34 -2.74
CA ASP A 52 -27.78 -39.12 -2.11
C ASP A 52 -27.88 -39.71 -0.67
N ASP A 53 -26.82 -40.41 -0.19
CA ASP A 53 -26.83 -41.22 1.04
C ASP A 53 -26.06 -40.62 2.24
N PHE A 54 -26.19 -39.32 2.48
CA PHE A 54 -25.80 -38.61 3.73
C PHE A 54 -24.33 -38.75 4.22
N LYS A 55 -23.43 -39.36 3.46
CA LYS A 55 -21.99 -39.49 3.76
C LYS A 55 -21.16 -38.57 2.85
N ALA A 56 -21.47 -37.27 2.86
CA ALA A 56 -20.77 -36.29 2.05
C ALA A 56 -19.25 -36.31 2.32
N CYS A 57 -18.45 -36.50 1.28
CA CYS A 57 -17.01 -36.59 1.44
C CYS A 57 -16.41 -35.19 1.63
N THR A 58 -15.86 -34.96 2.83
CA THR A 58 -15.29 -33.67 3.25
C THR A 58 -13.91 -33.37 2.68
N PHE A 59 -13.46 -34.12 1.67
CA PHE A 59 -12.17 -33.90 1.04
C PHE A 59 -12.09 -32.48 0.45
N MET A 60 -11.16 -31.70 0.98
CA MET A 60 -10.83 -30.37 0.52
C MET A 60 -9.32 -30.14 0.61
N GLN A 61 -8.69 -29.73 -0.49
CA GLN A 61 -7.25 -29.46 -0.54
C GLN A 61 -6.94 -28.14 -1.26
N TRP A 62 -6.27 -27.22 -0.60
CA TRP A 62 -5.82 -25.98 -1.21
C TRP A 62 -4.71 -26.20 -2.24
N ILE A 63 -4.80 -25.51 -3.37
CA ILE A 63 -3.78 -25.49 -4.41
C ILE A 63 -2.81 -24.34 -4.15
N ASP A 64 -3.37 -23.16 -3.92
CA ASP A 64 -2.58 -21.96 -3.75
C ASP A 64 -1.96 -21.95 -2.36
N THR A 65 -0.64 -22.17 -2.33
CA THR A 65 0.21 -22.07 -1.13
C THR A 65 0.47 -20.63 -0.72
N ARG A 66 -0.18 -19.65 -1.40
CA ARG A 66 -0.08 -18.23 -1.04
C ARG A 66 -0.33 -18.10 0.46
N PRO A 67 0.68 -17.67 1.23
CA PRO A 67 0.54 -17.58 2.67
C PRO A 67 -0.62 -16.63 2.97
N LEU A 68 -1.58 -17.13 3.76
CA LEU A 68 -2.63 -16.33 4.38
C LEU A 68 -2.00 -15.05 4.94
N GLY A 69 -2.34 -13.90 4.37
CA GLY A 69 -1.97 -12.61 4.95
C GLY A 69 -0.60 -12.03 4.58
N ARG A 70 0.18 -12.62 3.66
CA ARG A 70 1.37 -11.90 3.16
C ARG A 70 0.94 -10.90 2.08
N VAL A 71 0.44 -9.73 2.52
CA VAL A 71 0.79 -8.50 1.79
C VAL A 71 2.30 -8.61 1.64
N SER A 72 2.78 -8.68 0.41
CA SER A 72 4.19 -8.95 0.13
C SER A 72 4.99 -8.01 1.04
N LEU A 73 6.01 -8.47 1.79
CA LEU A 73 6.78 -7.58 2.68
C LEU A 73 7.22 -6.31 1.94
N LYS A 74 7.44 -6.44 0.63
CA LYS A 74 7.62 -5.38 -0.34
C LYS A 74 6.46 -4.37 -0.44
N GLU A 75 5.21 -4.82 -0.55
CA GLU A 75 4.02 -3.96 -0.57
C GLU A 75 3.81 -3.23 0.77
N GLU A 76 4.09 -3.88 1.90
CA GLU A 76 4.03 -3.22 3.21
C GLU A 76 5.15 -2.17 3.36
N GLN A 77 6.36 -2.52 2.93
CA GLN A 77 7.49 -1.59 2.88
C GLN A 77 7.19 -0.40 1.96
N GLU A 78 6.60 -0.64 0.78
CA GLU A 78 6.15 0.41 -0.14
C GLU A 78 5.09 1.31 0.48
N ARG A 79 4.12 0.76 1.23
CA ARG A 79 3.13 1.56 1.97
C ARG A 79 3.81 2.44 3.03
N ARG A 80 4.75 1.88 3.81
CA ARG A 80 5.52 2.63 4.82
C ARG A 80 6.33 3.75 4.17
N VAL A 81 7.00 3.49 3.06
CA VAL A 81 7.78 4.48 2.31
C VAL A 81 6.87 5.59 1.76
N ARG A 82 5.72 5.23 1.16
CA ARG A 82 4.74 6.22 0.67
C ARG A 82 4.23 7.11 1.79
N GLN A 83 3.91 6.54 2.95
CA GLN A 83 3.43 7.30 4.10
C GLN A 83 4.51 8.26 4.62
N GLN A 84 5.76 7.80 4.72
CA GLN A 84 6.89 8.64 5.10
C GLN A 84 7.11 9.80 4.11
N GLN A 85 7.03 9.55 2.80
CA GLN A 85 7.16 10.58 1.78
C GLN A 85 6.08 11.67 1.91
N ILE A 86 4.82 11.29 2.18
CA ILE A 86 3.73 12.25 2.38
C ILE A 86 4.01 13.14 3.60
N CYS A 87 4.42 12.54 4.72
CA CYS A 87 4.77 13.29 5.93
C CYS A 87 5.95 14.24 5.70
N LEU A 88 6.99 13.80 4.99
CA LEU A 88 8.16 14.63 4.68
C LEU A 88 7.79 15.80 3.76
N LYS A 89 6.98 15.55 2.72
CA LYS A 89 6.51 16.60 1.82
C LYS A 89 5.71 17.68 2.57
N GLY A 90 4.83 17.27 3.48
CA GLY A 90 4.09 18.21 4.32
C GLY A 90 5.00 19.13 5.16
N LYS A 91 6.08 18.57 5.72
CA LYS A 91 7.09 19.37 6.45
C LYS A 91 7.88 20.31 5.54
N GLU A 92 8.22 19.87 4.33
CA GLU A 92 8.91 20.71 3.34
C GLU A 92 8.04 21.91 2.94
N ASP A 93 6.76 21.68 2.68
CA ASP A 93 5.81 22.73 2.33
C ASP A 93 5.60 23.72 3.49
N GLU A 94 5.57 23.23 4.74
CA GLU A 94 5.53 24.11 5.92
C GLU A 94 6.80 24.96 6.05
N LEU A 95 7.99 24.38 5.84
CA LEU A 95 9.25 25.12 5.90
C LEU A 95 9.33 26.19 4.79
N LYS A 96 8.83 25.89 3.59
CA LYS A 96 8.76 26.88 2.49
C LYS A 96 7.89 28.08 2.87
N ARG A 97 6.73 27.85 3.49
CA ARG A 97 5.87 28.95 3.98
C ARG A 97 6.57 29.81 5.02
N ARG A 98 7.20 29.18 6.03
CA ARG A 98 7.95 29.92 7.06
C ARG A 98 9.11 30.73 6.48
N ARG A 99 9.82 30.20 5.48
CA ARG A 99 10.88 30.94 4.80
C ARG A 99 10.35 32.17 4.08
N ALA A 100 9.20 32.06 3.42
CA ALA A 100 8.56 33.20 2.76
C ALA A 100 8.14 34.28 3.78
N GLU A 101 7.54 33.88 4.90
CA GLU A 101 7.15 34.80 5.98
C GLU A 101 8.37 35.53 6.57
N LEU A 102 9.47 34.81 6.81
CA LEU A 102 10.71 35.41 7.29
C LEU A 102 11.29 36.39 6.27
N GLY A 103 11.29 36.05 4.99
CA GLY A 103 11.73 36.97 3.93
C GLY A 103 10.91 38.25 3.87
N GLN A 104 9.58 38.18 4.09
CA GLN A 104 8.73 39.36 4.18
C GLN A 104 9.07 40.24 5.40
N ARG A 105 9.31 39.62 6.56
CA ARG A 105 9.70 40.34 7.79
C ARG A 105 11.06 41.02 7.65
N GLU A 106 12.02 40.33 7.06
CA GLU A 106 13.35 40.88 6.81
C GLU A 106 13.30 42.08 5.86
N ALA A 107 12.51 41.99 4.77
CA ALA A 107 12.29 43.12 3.86
C ALA A 107 11.63 44.32 4.57
N ALA A 108 10.65 44.08 5.43
CA ALA A 108 10.00 45.15 6.20
C ALA A 108 10.96 45.83 7.18
N LEU A 109 11.80 45.06 7.87
CA LEU A 109 12.83 45.62 8.77
C LEU A 109 13.84 46.46 7.99
N LYS A 110 14.27 46.00 6.82
CA LYS A 110 15.20 46.75 5.97
C LYS A 110 14.62 48.10 5.56
N ILE A 111 13.34 48.15 5.17
CA ILE A 111 12.66 49.41 4.85
C ILE A 111 12.62 50.34 6.07
N GLN A 112 12.34 49.81 7.27
CA GLN A 112 12.35 50.63 8.48
C GLN A 112 13.73 51.17 8.82
N GLU A 113 14.78 50.37 8.64
CA GLU A 113 16.17 50.77 8.87
C GLU A 113 16.57 51.90 7.90
N GLU A 114 16.26 51.76 6.61
CA GLU A 114 16.51 52.81 5.61
C GLU A 114 15.76 54.10 5.95
N GLN A 115 14.51 54.01 6.42
CA GLN A 115 13.74 55.17 6.89
C GLN A 115 14.39 55.85 8.11
N PHE A 116 14.90 55.07 9.06
CA PHE A 116 15.57 55.59 10.24
C PHE A 116 16.87 56.31 9.86
N GLN A 117 17.70 55.69 9.03
CA GLN A 117 18.94 56.30 8.53
C GLN A 117 18.67 57.59 7.75
N ALA A 118 17.62 57.62 6.92
CA ALA A 118 17.23 58.83 6.18
C ALA A 118 16.85 59.99 7.12
N ARG A 119 16.10 59.70 8.20
CA ARG A 119 15.73 60.70 9.22
C ARG A 119 16.95 61.20 9.98
N GLU A 120 17.86 60.31 10.34
CA GLU A 120 19.10 60.68 11.04
C GLU A 120 19.98 61.60 10.16
N ALA A 121 20.11 61.28 8.87
CA ALA A 121 20.84 62.10 7.91
C ALA A 121 20.19 63.47 7.64
N GLN A 122 18.86 63.58 7.79
CA GLN A 122 18.16 64.86 7.75
C GLN A 122 18.47 65.70 8.99
N PHE A 123 18.34 65.11 10.19
CA PHE A 123 18.67 65.78 11.45
C PHE A 123 20.11 66.29 11.51
N LYS A 124 21.08 65.50 11.01
CA LYS A 124 22.48 65.93 10.96
C LYS A 124 22.71 67.14 10.04
N ARG A 125 22.02 67.19 8.89
CA ARG A 125 22.10 68.35 7.99
C ARG A 125 21.52 69.62 8.59
N GLU A 126 20.38 69.51 9.26
CA GLU A 126 19.74 70.63 9.96
C GLU A 126 20.52 71.12 11.19
N ALA A 127 21.45 70.31 11.73
CA ALA A 127 22.31 70.70 12.85
C ALA A 127 23.65 71.34 12.43
N GLU A 128 24.04 71.21 11.16
CA GLU A 128 25.27 71.80 10.58
C GLU A 128 25.01 73.14 9.87
N GLU A 129 23.74 73.50 9.65
CA GLU A 129 23.27 74.78 9.08
C GLU A 129 22.93 75.81 10.16
#